data_AF-A0A3S8T499-F1
#
_entry.id   AF-A0A3S8T499-F1
#
_cell.length_a   1.000
_cell.length_b   1.000
_cell.length_c   1.000
_cell.angle_alpha   90.00
_cell.angle_beta   90.00
_cell.angle_gamma   90.00
#
_symmetry.space_group_name_H-M   'P 1'
#
loop_
_entity.id
_entity.type
_entity.pdbx_description
1 polymer ?
#
loop_
_entity_poly.entity_id
_entity_poly.type
_entity_poly.pdbx_seq_one_letter_code
_entity_poly.pdbx_strand_id
1 'polypeptide(L)'
;MSIFGRSFHCHDELELDKTHALWRAVINEAINDLLNPFQSYEAINNKKAVIDWVNKNEQDFNFICGLAGINPKFMKKVFSELIATVRSKKFKEYSKTKRKTNASFKKNWCQARKMHK
;
A
#
# COMPACT_ATOMS: atom_id res chain seq x y z
N MET A 1 -18.81 -58.28 -13.44
CA MET A 1 -19.41 -57.17 -12.67
C MET A 1 -18.28 -56.28 -12.16
N SER A 2 -17.98 -55.18 -12.85
CA SER A 2 -17.02 -54.17 -12.37
C SER A 2 -17.82 -52.94 -11.97
N ILE A 3 -17.84 -52.65 -10.67
CA ILE A 3 -18.51 -51.48 -10.11
C ILE A 3 -17.60 -50.28 -10.36
N PHE A 4 -18.19 -49.26 -10.98
CA PHE A 4 -17.60 -47.97 -11.30
C PHE A 4 -16.86 -47.36 -10.11
N GLY A 5 -15.57 -47.12 -10.26
CA GLY A 5 -14.88 -46.07 -9.52
C GLY A 5 -15.31 -44.72 -10.10
N ARG A 6 -15.96 -43.87 -9.29
CA ARG A 6 -16.16 -42.45 -9.63
C ARG A 6 -16.13 -41.56 -8.38
N SER A 7 -15.27 -40.56 -8.51
CA SER A 7 -15.35 -39.19 -7.98
C SER A 7 -15.39 -38.95 -6.47
N PHE A 8 -14.20 -38.67 -5.91
CA PHE A 8 -14.02 -37.90 -4.67
C PHE A 8 -12.99 -36.76 -4.83
N HIS A 9 -12.96 -36.07 -5.98
CA HIS A 9 -12.00 -34.95 -6.22
C HIS A 9 -12.67 -33.67 -6.74
N CYS A 10 -13.76 -33.23 -6.11
CA CYS A 10 -14.37 -31.92 -6.43
C CYS A 10 -14.51 -30.98 -5.23
N HIS A 11 -14.20 -31.42 -4.01
CA HIS A 11 -14.28 -30.57 -2.82
C HIS A 11 -12.96 -29.80 -2.57
N ASP A 12 -11.81 -30.41 -2.79
CA ASP A 12 -10.50 -29.81 -2.45
C ASP A 12 -10.16 -28.56 -3.27
N GLU A 13 -10.51 -28.54 -4.56
CA GLU A 13 -10.19 -27.42 -5.46
C GLU A 13 -11.00 -26.16 -5.11
N LEU A 14 -12.27 -26.34 -4.72
CA LEU A 14 -13.16 -25.24 -4.33
C LEU A 14 -12.78 -24.62 -2.97
N GLU A 15 -12.21 -25.41 -2.06
CA GLU A 15 -11.72 -24.89 -0.77
C GLU A 15 -10.39 -24.13 -0.95
N LEU A 16 -9.49 -24.64 -1.79
CA LEU A 16 -8.23 -23.96 -2.10
C LEU A 16 -8.47 -22.57 -2.72
N ASP A 17 -9.45 -22.46 -3.63
CA ASP A 17 -9.82 -21.19 -4.25
C ASP A 17 -10.38 -20.16 -3.25
N LYS A 18 -11.16 -20.61 -2.25
CA LYS A 18 -11.66 -19.75 -1.18
C LYS A 18 -10.52 -19.24 -0.30
N THR A 19 -9.57 -20.11 0.05
CA THR A 19 -8.39 -19.72 0.83
C THR A 19 -7.55 -18.70 0.06
N HIS A 20 -7.28 -18.93 -1.23
CA HIS A 20 -6.58 -17.98 -2.07
C HIS A 20 -7.31 -16.62 -2.14
N ALA A 21 -8.64 -16.63 -2.31
CA ALA A 21 -9.43 -15.41 -2.38
C ALA A 21 -9.32 -14.56 -1.09
N LEU A 22 -9.33 -15.20 0.07
CA LEU A 22 -9.15 -14.53 1.35
C LEU A 22 -7.79 -13.80 1.44
N TRP A 23 -6.70 -14.50 1.12
CA TRP A 23 -5.36 -13.91 1.22
C TRP A 23 -5.08 -12.88 0.13
N ARG A 24 -5.72 -13.00 -1.04
CA ARG A 24 -5.75 -11.94 -2.05
C ARG A 24 -6.44 -10.68 -1.54
N ALA A 25 -7.51 -10.81 -0.74
CA ALA A 25 -8.17 -9.66 -0.14
C ALA A 25 -7.24 -8.92 0.83
N VAL A 26 -6.42 -9.64 1.61
CA VAL A 26 -5.41 -9.04 2.50
C VAL A 26 -4.37 -8.24 1.70
N ILE A 27 -3.87 -8.81 0.59
CA ILE A 27 -2.92 -8.10 -0.30
C ILE A 27 -3.56 -6.86 -0.92
N ASN A 28 -4.82 -6.95 -1.36
CA ASN A 28 -5.56 -5.82 -1.91
C ASN A 28 -5.77 -4.71 -0.87
N GLU A 29 -6.08 -5.06 0.38
CA GLU A 29 -6.23 -4.07 1.45
C GLU A 29 -4.90 -3.36 1.74
N ALA A 30 -3.78 -4.10 1.78
CA ALA A 30 -2.46 -3.49 1.93
C ALA A 30 -2.12 -2.53 0.77
N ILE A 31 -2.53 -2.84 -0.46
CA ILE A 31 -2.40 -1.93 -1.60
C ILE A 31 -3.26 -0.66 -1.40
N ASN A 32 -4.51 -0.84 -0.95
CA ASN A 32 -5.43 0.27 -0.69
C ASN A 32 -4.89 1.20 0.40
N ASP A 33 -4.40 0.64 1.51
CA ASP A 33 -3.77 1.39 2.59
C ASP A 33 -2.58 2.22 2.08
N LEU A 34 -1.74 1.62 1.23
CA LEU A 34 -0.59 2.30 0.64
C LEU A 34 -1.01 3.47 -0.26
N LEU A 35 -2.06 3.27 -1.07
CA LEU A 35 -2.59 4.23 -2.04
C LEU A 35 -3.54 5.26 -1.45
N ASN A 36 -4.02 5.04 -0.22
CA ASN A 36 -4.97 5.91 0.47
C ASN A 36 -4.45 7.36 0.44
N PRO A 37 -5.19 8.36 -0.06
CA PRO A 37 -4.69 9.74 -0.12
C PRO A 37 -4.78 10.48 1.23
N PHE A 38 -5.56 9.96 2.18
CA PHE A 38 -5.82 10.64 3.46
C PHE A 38 -4.57 10.72 4.33
N GLN A 39 -4.52 11.78 5.14
CA GLN A 39 -3.44 12.10 6.08
C GLN A 39 -3.90 11.96 7.54
N SER A 40 -4.97 11.20 7.79
CA SER A 40 -5.34 10.83 9.16
C SER A 40 -4.22 10.03 9.82
N TYR A 41 -4.14 10.10 11.14
CA TYR A 41 -3.15 9.35 11.93
C TYR A 41 -3.18 7.86 11.59
N GLU A 42 -4.38 7.29 11.51
CA GLU A 42 -4.62 5.90 11.09
C GLU A 42 -4.09 5.61 9.69
N ALA A 43 -4.45 6.40 8.68
CA ALA A 43 -3.97 6.19 7.31
C ALA A 43 -2.44 6.31 7.19
N ILE A 44 -1.80 7.17 7.99
CA ILE A 44 -0.34 7.27 8.04
C ILE A 44 0.28 6.01 8.66
N ASN A 45 -0.30 5.51 9.73
CA ASN A 45 0.18 4.30 10.41
C ASN A 45 -0.02 3.05 9.56
N ASN A 46 -1.17 2.88 8.92
CA ASN A 46 -1.42 1.74 8.03
C ASN A 46 -0.43 1.70 6.87
N LYS A 47 -0.17 2.85 6.21
CA LYS A 47 0.89 2.94 5.19
C LYS A 47 2.26 2.52 5.71
N LYS A 48 2.61 2.98 6.91
CA LYS A 48 3.89 2.65 7.53
C LYS A 48 3.96 1.15 7.84
N ALA A 49 2.88 0.58 8.37
CA ALA A 49 2.77 -0.85 8.65
C ALA A 49 2.94 -1.69 7.38
N VAL A 50 2.29 -1.31 6.27
CA VAL A 50 2.45 -1.99 4.97
C VAL A 50 3.90 -1.89 4.46
N ILE A 51 4.50 -0.70 4.52
CA ILE A 51 5.91 -0.50 4.11
C ILE A 51 6.86 -1.35 4.96
N ASP A 52 6.64 -1.39 6.27
CA ASP A 52 7.46 -2.18 7.20
C ASP A 52 7.25 -3.68 6.97
N TRP A 53 6.02 -4.13 6.77
CA TRP A 53 5.67 -5.50 6.45
C TRP A 53 6.40 -6.00 5.20
N VAL A 54 6.31 -5.27 4.09
CA VAL A 54 6.95 -5.64 2.82
C VAL A 54 8.49 -5.66 2.90
N ASN A 55 9.09 -4.74 3.67
CA ASN A 55 10.55 -4.55 3.68
C ASN A 55 11.28 -5.28 4.81
N LYS A 56 10.64 -5.47 5.97
CA LYS A 56 11.28 -6.00 7.18
C LYS A 56 10.79 -7.40 7.53
N ASN A 57 9.59 -7.78 7.11
CA ASN A 57 9.00 -9.07 7.44
C ASN A 57 8.88 -9.97 6.22
N GLU A 58 10.02 -10.30 5.60
CA GLU A 58 10.07 -11.04 4.34
C GLU A 58 9.46 -12.44 4.43
N GLN A 59 9.63 -13.13 5.57
CA GLN A 59 9.06 -14.46 5.76
C GLN A 59 7.53 -14.43 5.77
N ASP A 60 6.94 -13.55 6.57
CA ASP A 60 5.48 -13.39 6.64
C ASP A 60 4.90 -12.93 5.30
N PHE A 61 5.52 -11.95 4.64
CA PHE A 61 5.11 -11.50 3.31
C PHE A 61 5.13 -12.65 2.29
N ASN A 62 6.19 -13.45 2.26
CA ASN A 62 6.31 -14.58 1.36
C ASN A 62 5.27 -15.67 1.66
N PHE A 63 4.99 -15.91 2.93
CA PHE A 63 3.97 -16.85 3.38
C PHE A 63 2.58 -16.43 2.91
N ILE A 64 2.19 -15.18 3.16
CA ILE A 64 0.90 -14.61 2.72
C ILE A 64 0.78 -14.64 1.19
N CYS A 65 1.85 -14.32 0.45
CA CYS A 65 1.85 -14.46 -1.01
C CYS A 65 1.63 -15.91 -1.45
N GLY A 66 2.27 -16.87 -0.78
CA GLY A 66 2.05 -18.29 -1.01
C GLY A 66 0.60 -18.71 -0.78
N LEU A 67 0.01 -18.28 0.34
CA LEU A 67 -1.40 -18.54 0.66
C LEU A 67 -2.39 -17.84 -0.28
N ALA A 68 -1.97 -16.78 -0.98
CA ALA A 68 -2.76 -16.11 -2.02
C ALA A 68 -2.60 -16.73 -3.42
N GLY A 69 -1.69 -17.71 -3.56
CA GLY A 69 -1.29 -18.26 -4.86
C GLY A 69 -0.58 -17.23 -5.75
N ILE A 70 0.15 -16.28 -5.16
CA ILE A 70 0.86 -15.19 -5.86
C ILE A 70 2.37 -15.36 -5.69
N ASN A 71 3.12 -15.09 -6.76
CA ASN A 71 4.57 -15.09 -6.68
C ASN A 71 5.08 -13.91 -5.82
N PRO A 72 5.79 -14.17 -4.70
CA PRO A 72 6.24 -13.10 -3.80
C PRO A 72 7.24 -12.15 -4.44
N LYS A 73 8.13 -12.62 -5.33
CA LYS A 73 9.10 -11.75 -6.02
C LYS A 73 8.40 -10.76 -6.93
N PHE A 74 7.39 -11.23 -7.66
CA PHE A 74 6.55 -10.36 -8.50
C PHE A 74 5.83 -9.32 -7.64
N MET A 75 5.18 -9.75 -6.56
CA MET A 75 4.41 -8.86 -5.71
C MET A 75 5.29 -7.82 -4.99
N LYS A 76 6.51 -8.21 -4.59
CA LYS A 76 7.50 -7.31 -3.98
C LYS A 76 7.95 -6.21 -4.95
N LYS A 77 8.06 -6.53 -6.25
CA LYS A 77 8.32 -5.52 -7.30
C LYS A 77 7.16 -4.52 -7.39
N VAL A 78 5.91 -5.01 -7.44
CA VAL A 78 4.72 -4.16 -7.48
C VAL A 78 4.65 -3.22 -6.26
N PHE A 79 4.81 -3.74 -5.04
CA PHE A 79 4.83 -2.89 -3.85
C PHE A 79 5.97 -1.86 -3.88
N SER A 80 7.15 -2.23 -4.38
CA SER A 80 8.28 -1.30 -4.48
C SER A 80 7.98 -0.12 -5.40
N GLU A 81 7.35 -0.36 -6.56
CA GLU A 81 6.91 0.67 -7.50
C GLU A 81 5.83 1.59 -6.90
N LEU A 82 4.87 1.00 -6.18
CA LEU A 82 3.83 1.75 -5.47
C LEU A 82 4.43 2.64 -4.37
N ILE A 83 5.34 2.10 -3.55
CA ILE A 83 6.01 2.84 -2.47
C ILE A 83 6.81 4.02 -3.06
N ALA A 84 7.56 3.81 -4.14
CA ALA A 84 8.28 4.87 -4.83
C ALA A 84 7.33 5.98 -5.34
N THR A 85 6.18 5.58 -5.90
CA THR A 85 5.14 6.50 -6.37
C THR A 85 4.58 7.33 -5.22
N VAL A 86 4.25 6.72 -4.08
CA VAL A 86 3.71 7.43 -2.91
C VAL A 86 4.74 8.42 -2.34
N ARG A 87 6.02 8.03 -2.27
CA ARG A 87 7.10 8.93 -1.82
C ARG A 87 7.27 10.14 -2.74
N SER A 88 7.22 9.93 -4.06
CA SER A 88 7.34 11.02 -5.04
C SER A 88 6.14 11.97 -5.04
N LYS A 89 4.91 11.46 -4.83
CA LYS A 89 3.71 12.28 -4.67
C LYS A 89 3.79 13.18 -3.44
N LYS A 90 4.24 12.66 -2.29
CA LYS A 90 4.48 13.47 -1.08
C LYS A 90 5.50 14.58 -1.33
N PHE A 91 6.55 14.34 -2.12
CA PHE A 91 7.54 15.36 -2.46
C PHE A 91 6.94 16.51 -3.30
N LYS A 92 6.06 16.19 -4.27
CA LYS A 92 5.36 17.21 -5.08
C LYS A 92 4.36 18.03 -4.26
N GLU A 93 3.72 17.43 -3.27
CA GLU A 93 2.77 18.14 -2.41
C GLU A 93 3.47 19.02 -1.38
N TYR A 94 4.50 18.51 -0.69
CA TYR A 94 5.33 19.31 0.23
C TYR A 94 6.00 20.52 -0.45
N SER A 95 6.51 20.34 -1.67
CA SER A 95 7.13 21.45 -2.44
C SER A 95 6.12 22.51 -2.87
N LYS A 96 4.86 22.15 -3.14
CA LYS A 96 3.78 23.12 -3.42
C LYS A 96 3.38 23.89 -2.15
N THR A 97 3.27 23.22 -1.01
CA THR A 97 2.89 23.85 0.27
C THR A 97 3.98 24.81 0.75
N LYS A 98 5.26 24.43 0.63
CA LYS A 98 6.40 25.29 1.01
C LYS A 98 6.56 26.52 0.11
N ARG A 99 6.19 26.44 -1.18
CA ARG A 99 6.14 27.61 -2.07
C ARG A 99 5.03 28.58 -1.68
N LYS A 100 3.84 28.09 -1.28
CA LYS A 100 2.74 28.94 -0.82
C LYS A 100 3.04 29.62 0.52
N THR A 101 3.63 28.91 1.48
CA THR A 101 4.00 29.52 2.77
C THR A 101 5.15 30.51 2.62
N ASN A 102 6.18 30.23 1.82
CA ASN A 102 7.23 31.22 1.53
C ASN A 102 6.69 32.43 0.76
N ALA A 103 5.77 32.26 -0.19
CA ALA A 103 5.16 33.39 -0.88
C ALA A 103 4.29 34.26 0.05
N SER A 104 3.57 33.64 0.99
CA SER A 104 2.77 34.34 2.00
C SER A 104 3.64 35.06 3.05
N PHE A 105 4.68 34.37 3.55
CA PHE A 105 5.62 34.93 4.52
C PHE A 105 6.41 36.12 3.94
N LYS A 106 6.84 36.04 2.68
CA LYS A 106 7.56 37.11 1.97
C LYS A 106 6.67 38.33 1.70
N LYS A 107 5.37 38.13 1.44
CA LYS A 107 4.39 39.23 1.31
C LYS A 107 4.13 39.93 2.65
N ASN A 108 3.92 39.17 3.72
CA ASN A 108 3.69 39.72 5.06
C ASN A 108 4.92 40.46 5.61
N TRP A 109 6.13 39.94 5.37
CA TRP A 109 7.38 40.63 5.72
C TRP A 109 7.57 41.96 4.97
N CYS A 110 7.18 42.03 3.70
CA CYS A 110 7.24 43.28 2.93
C CYS A 110 6.19 44.31 3.37
N GLN A 111 5.03 43.88 3.87
CA GLN A 111 3.98 44.77 4.40
C GLN A 111 4.36 45.34 5.77
N ALA A 112 4.88 44.51 6.68
CA ALA A 112 5.32 44.96 8.01
C ALA A 112 6.42 46.03 7.96
N ARG A 113 7.28 45.98 6.93
CA ARG A 113 8.39 46.93 6.74
C ARG A 113 7.95 48.30 6.18
N LYS A 114 6.71 48.43 5.68
CA LYS A 114 6.16 49.68 5.14
C LYS A 114 5.38 50.50 6.17
N MET A 115 5.08 49.95 7.35
CA MET A 115 4.30 50.62 8.40
C MET A 115 5.16 51.40 9.42
N HIS A 116 6.49 51.44 9.24
CA HIS A 116 7.44 52.16 10.10
C HIS A 116 8.11 53.35 9.39
N LYS A 117 7.39 54.03 8.49
CA LYS A 117 7.79 55.32 7.91
C LYS A 117 6.67 56.33 8.09
#